data_AF-A0A4Y9MH56-F1
#
_entry.id   AF-A0A4Y9MH56-F1
#
_cell.length_a   1.000
_cell.length_b   1.000
_cell.length_c   1.000
_cell.angle_alpha   90.00
_cell.angle_beta   90.00
_cell.angle_gamma   90.00
#
_symmetry.space_group_name_H-M   'P 1'
#
loop_
_entity.id
_entity.type
_entity.pdbx_description
1 polymer ?
#
loop_
_entity_poly.entity_id
_entity_poly.type
_entity_poly.pdbx_seq_one_letter_code
_entity_poly.pdbx_strand_id
1 'polypeptide(L)'
;MTAAAIPLAADDASAPVRRSRAERQAIVLDTAERLFATRSSRSVGMDELVRETGLGKMTVYRLFKSKDDLVGAYLTRKAATELSRIDAELERLEGDPRAALLSVVDIVERDVTRAGFRGCPFTNVSSEYDDPEHPARSAAADYKFELHARLERLADQVVPGTGEDLAAQIHLIIDGMHLSGGLLGPDGPAVHGRRLAERLIEAAVAAR
;
A
#
# COMPACT_ATOMS: atom_id res chain seq x y z
N MET A 1 67.96 -22.56 -13.54
CA MET A 1 66.94 -23.47 -13.00
C MET A 1 66.36 -22.78 -11.78
N THR A 2 65.14 -22.28 -11.67
CA THR A 2 63.97 -22.16 -12.56
C THR A 2 63.08 -21.13 -11.84
N ALA A 3 62.84 -19.98 -12.45
CA ALA A 3 61.94 -18.96 -11.89
C ALA A 3 60.49 -19.47 -12.04
N ALA A 4 59.82 -19.75 -10.92
CA ALA A 4 58.42 -20.13 -10.91
C ALA A 4 57.56 -18.85 -11.04
N ALA A 5 56.92 -18.70 -12.20
CA ALA A 5 55.91 -17.66 -12.43
C ALA A 5 54.65 -18.01 -11.62
N ILE A 6 54.19 -17.06 -10.82
CA ILE A 6 52.86 -17.10 -10.18
C ILE A 6 51.83 -16.80 -11.29
N PRO A 7 50.78 -17.61 -11.49
CA PRO A 7 49.72 -17.26 -12.42
C PRO A 7 48.87 -16.14 -11.81
N LEU A 8 48.70 -15.05 -12.55
CA LEU A 8 47.65 -14.07 -12.30
C LEU A 8 46.30 -14.79 -12.38
N ALA A 9 45.55 -14.81 -11.28
CA ALA A 9 44.17 -15.23 -11.30
C ALA A 9 43.39 -14.32 -12.26
N ALA A 10 42.78 -14.93 -13.27
CA ALA A 10 41.84 -14.23 -14.14
C ALA A 10 40.66 -13.77 -13.30
N ASP A 11 40.42 -12.47 -13.34
CA ASP A 11 39.25 -11.80 -12.78
C ASP A 11 38.02 -12.38 -13.49
N ASP A 12 37.28 -13.27 -12.82
CA ASP A 12 35.99 -13.78 -13.29
C ASP A 12 34.96 -12.66 -13.13
N ALA A 13 35.03 -11.70 -14.06
CA ALA A 13 33.99 -10.71 -14.25
C ALA A 13 32.74 -11.44 -14.74
N SER A 14 31.95 -11.96 -13.79
CA SER A 14 30.68 -12.61 -14.07
C SER A 14 29.84 -11.72 -14.99
N ALA A 15 29.45 -12.24 -16.15
CA ALA A 15 28.61 -11.52 -17.11
C ALA A 15 27.33 -11.02 -16.40
N PRO A 16 26.85 -9.79 -16.69
CA PRO A 16 25.70 -9.24 -15.99
C PRO A 16 24.48 -10.13 -16.20
N VAL A 17 23.97 -10.71 -15.10
CA VAL A 17 22.78 -11.57 -15.10
C VAL A 17 21.62 -10.80 -15.72
N ARG A 18 21.07 -11.33 -16.82
CA ARG A 18 19.98 -10.70 -17.55
C ARG A 18 18.71 -10.76 -16.71
N ARG A 19 18.35 -9.62 -16.10
CA ARG A 19 17.10 -9.49 -15.31
C ARG A 19 15.88 -9.96 -16.11
N SER A 20 15.06 -10.78 -15.48
CA SER A 20 13.76 -11.25 -15.95
C SER A 20 12.80 -10.09 -16.21
N ARG A 21 11.63 -10.38 -16.81
CA ARG A 21 10.59 -9.35 -17.00
C ARG A 21 10.03 -8.88 -15.65
N ALA A 22 9.80 -9.81 -14.71
CA ALA A 22 9.23 -9.52 -13.40
C ALA A 22 10.15 -8.63 -12.57
N GLU A 23 11.46 -8.93 -12.52
CA GLU A 23 12.44 -8.10 -11.79
C GLU A 23 12.51 -6.68 -12.35
N ARG A 24 12.46 -6.52 -13.68
CA ARG A 24 12.44 -5.17 -14.29
C ARG A 24 11.15 -4.43 -13.99
N GLN A 25 10.01 -5.13 -13.96
CA GLN A 25 8.74 -4.53 -13.56
C GLN A 25 8.75 -4.09 -12.10
N ALA A 26 9.30 -4.91 -11.20
CA ALA A 26 9.49 -4.55 -9.79
C ALA A 26 10.35 -3.30 -9.65
N ILE A 27 11.50 -3.21 -10.33
CA ILE A 27 12.36 -2.01 -10.33
C ILE A 27 11.59 -0.75 -10.72
N VAL A 28 10.77 -0.81 -11.78
CA VAL A 28 9.97 0.35 -12.22
C VAL A 28 8.94 0.74 -11.16
N LEU A 29 8.22 -0.23 -10.60
CA LEU A 29 7.18 0.05 -9.62
C LEU A 29 7.77 0.51 -8.26
N ASP A 30 8.93 -0.01 -7.85
CA ASP A 30 9.68 0.45 -6.67
C ASP A 30 10.16 1.88 -6.84
N THR A 31 10.64 2.21 -8.04
CA THR A 31 11.00 3.58 -8.38
C THR A 31 9.78 4.48 -8.33
N ALA A 32 8.64 4.06 -8.91
CA ALA A 32 7.40 4.81 -8.86
C ALA A 32 6.92 5.05 -7.42
N GLU A 33 6.90 4.02 -6.57
CA GLU A 33 6.52 4.11 -5.17
C GLU A 33 7.39 5.13 -4.41
N ARG A 34 8.72 5.07 -4.58
CA ARG A 34 9.64 6.02 -3.97
C ARG A 34 9.36 7.46 -4.42
N LEU A 35 9.14 7.69 -5.71
CA LEU A 35 8.92 9.04 -6.23
C LEU A 35 7.55 9.58 -5.80
N PHE A 36 6.50 8.75 -5.81
CA PHE A 36 5.13 9.13 -5.43
C PHE A 36 4.94 9.30 -3.92
N ALA A 37 5.81 8.69 -3.10
CA ALA A 37 5.78 8.88 -1.64
C ALA A 37 5.91 10.35 -1.23
N THR A 38 6.62 11.17 -2.02
CA THR A 38 6.93 12.57 -1.69
C THR A 38 6.36 13.59 -2.68
N ARG A 39 5.86 13.15 -3.84
CA ARG A 39 5.41 14.01 -4.93
C ARG A 39 4.12 13.49 -5.56
N SER A 40 3.35 14.38 -6.17
CA SER A 40 2.16 14.00 -6.94
C SER A 40 2.54 13.09 -8.10
N SER A 41 1.71 12.08 -8.39
CA SER A 41 1.98 11.13 -9.48
C SER A 41 1.98 11.80 -10.86
N ARG A 42 1.18 12.87 -11.02
CA ARG A 42 1.15 13.72 -12.23
C ARG A 42 2.43 14.54 -12.42
N SER A 43 3.06 14.97 -11.33
CA SER A 43 4.30 15.78 -11.42
C SER A 43 5.53 14.97 -11.87
N VAL A 44 5.49 13.65 -11.70
CA VAL A 44 6.59 12.75 -12.06
C VAL A 44 6.40 12.25 -13.50
N GLY A 45 7.24 12.72 -14.42
CA GLY A 45 7.17 12.33 -15.83
C GLY A 45 7.66 10.90 -16.11
N MET A 46 7.29 10.34 -17.27
CA MET A 46 7.79 9.03 -17.71
C MET A 46 9.31 9.04 -17.97
N ASP A 47 9.85 10.10 -18.56
CA ASP A 47 11.30 10.20 -18.80
C ASP A 47 12.09 10.29 -17.49
N GLU A 48 11.55 10.96 -16.47
CA GLU A 48 12.13 10.97 -15.13
C GLU A 48 12.15 9.56 -14.52
N LEU A 49 11.01 8.84 -14.58
CA LEU A 49 10.93 7.45 -14.14
C LEU A 49 11.97 6.58 -14.83
N VAL A 50 12.09 6.68 -16.17
CA VAL A 50 13.11 5.94 -16.93
C VAL A 50 14.51 6.23 -16.38
N ARG A 51 14.87 7.51 -16.22
CA ARG A 51 16.18 7.93 -15.70
C ARG A 51 16.45 7.37 -14.30
N GLU A 52 15.46 7.41 -13.41
CA GLU A 52 15.59 6.95 -12.02
C GLU A 52 15.65 5.43 -11.88
N THR A 53 15.10 4.66 -12.84
CA THR A 53 15.16 3.18 -12.81
C THR A 53 16.51 2.61 -13.21
N GLY A 54 17.33 3.36 -13.95
CA GLY A 54 18.54 2.83 -14.61
C GLY A 54 18.27 1.81 -15.72
N LEU A 55 17.01 1.59 -16.10
CA LEU A 55 16.63 0.72 -17.22
C LEU A 55 16.60 1.52 -18.52
N GLY A 56 16.84 0.85 -19.66
CA GLY A 56 16.72 1.50 -20.97
C GLY A 56 15.28 1.95 -21.26
N LYS A 57 15.11 3.13 -21.90
CA LYS A 57 13.80 3.72 -22.25
C LYS A 57 12.84 2.71 -22.90
N MET A 58 13.28 2.02 -23.95
CA MET A 58 12.48 1.00 -24.65
C MET A 58 12.07 -0.18 -23.76
N THR A 59 12.83 -0.47 -22.70
CA THR A 59 12.46 -1.51 -21.73
C THR A 59 11.28 -1.05 -20.88
N VAL A 60 11.33 0.17 -20.31
CA VAL A 60 10.26 0.70 -19.46
C VAL A 60 8.95 0.84 -20.25
N TYR A 61 8.99 1.42 -21.45
CA TYR A 61 7.81 1.59 -22.31
C TYR A 61 7.21 0.27 -22.82
N ARG A 62 7.99 -0.83 -22.82
CA ARG A 62 7.47 -2.18 -23.11
C ARG A 62 6.84 -2.84 -21.89
N LEU A 63 7.21 -2.40 -20.69
CA LEU A 63 6.59 -2.87 -19.45
C LEU A 63 5.25 -2.15 -19.21
N PHE A 64 5.21 -0.85 -19.45
CA PHE A 64 4.04 0.03 -19.28
C PHE A 64 3.86 0.90 -20.50
N LYS A 65 2.72 0.77 -21.19
CA LYS A 65 2.49 1.45 -22.47
C LYS A 65 2.21 2.94 -22.26
N SER A 66 1.64 3.29 -21.12
CA SER A 66 1.31 4.67 -20.72
C SER A 66 1.75 4.95 -19.27
N LYS A 67 1.72 6.24 -18.89
CA LYS A 67 1.89 6.65 -17.49
C LYS A 67 0.74 6.13 -16.62
N ASP A 68 -0.48 6.12 -17.16
CA ASP A 68 -1.69 5.73 -16.46
C ASP A 68 -1.66 4.23 -16.13
N ASP A 69 -1.19 3.38 -17.07
CA ASP A 69 -0.96 1.95 -16.86
C ASP A 69 0.03 1.72 -15.71
N LEU A 70 1.10 2.52 -15.65
CA LEU A 70 2.12 2.42 -14.60
C LEU A 70 1.56 2.83 -13.25
N VAL A 71 0.77 3.90 -13.17
CA VAL A 71 0.18 4.38 -11.91
C VAL A 71 -0.87 3.40 -11.41
N GLY A 72 -1.72 2.86 -12.29
CA GLY A 72 -2.66 1.79 -11.97
C GLY A 72 -1.94 0.56 -11.42
N ALA A 73 -0.92 0.07 -12.14
CA ALA A 73 -0.15 -1.09 -11.71
C ALA A 73 0.60 -0.87 -10.39
N TYR A 74 1.07 0.35 -10.14
CA TYR A 74 1.65 0.73 -8.84
C TYR A 74 0.61 0.60 -7.72
N LEU A 75 -0.58 1.18 -7.88
CA LEU A 75 -1.63 1.08 -6.87
C LEU A 75 -2.12 -0.35 -6.68
N THR A 76 -2.28 -1.14 -7.75
CA THR A 76 -2.63 -2.56 -7.63
C THR A 76 -1.59 -3.34 -6.83
N ARG A 77 -0.29 -3.11 -7.09
CA ARG A 77 0.78 -3.75 -6.31
C ARG A 77 0.77 -3.30 -4.85
N LYS A 78 0.55 -2.00 -4.63
CA LYS A 78 0.44 -1.43 -3.28
C LYS A 78 -0.73 -2.05 -2.52
N ALA A 79 -1.90 -2.16 -3.16
CA ALA A 79 -3.09 -2.81 -2.59
C ALA A 79 -2.79 -4.25 -2.18
N ALA A 80 -2.19 -5.04 -3.08
CA ALA A 80 -1.81 -6.42 -2.77
C ALA A 80 -0.86 -6.51 -1.56
N THR A 81 0.11 -5.60 -1.46
CA THR A 81 1.06 -5.55 -0.33
C THR A 81 0.37 -5.22 0.99
N GLU A 82 -0.46 -4.17 1.00
CA GLU A 82 -1.16 -3.74 2.22
C GLU A 82 -2.23 -4.76 2.66
N LEU A 83 -3.00 -5.32 1.72
CA LEU A 83 -3.98 -6.35 2.02
C LEU A 83 -3.32 -7.64 2.53
N SER A 84 -2.18 -8.04 1.96
CA SER A 84 -1.43 -9.21 2.47
C SER A 84 -0.91 -8.98 3.90
N ARG A 85 -0.50 -7.75 4.23
CA ARG A 85 -0.09 -7.37 5.60
C ARG A 85 -1.27 -7.45 6.57
N ILE A 86 -2.45 -7.03 6.14
CA ILE A 86 -3.69 -7.16 6.93
C ILE A 86 -4.04 -8.64 7.11
N ASP A 87 -4.10 -9.41 6.01
CA ASP A 87 -4.47 -10.83 6.03
C ASP A 87 -3.56 -11.64 6.96
N ALA A 88 -2.25 -11.42 6.93
CA ALA A 88 -1.31 -12.06 7.85
C ALA A 88 -1.57 -11.74 9.33
N GLU A 89 -2.01 -10.51 9.64
CA GLU A 89 -2.36 -10.15 11.02
C GLU A 89 -3.71 -10.75 11.44
N LEU A 90 -4.67 -10.83 10.53
CA LEU A 90 -5.95 -11.50 10.76
C LEU A 90 -5.77 -13.00 11.02
N GLU A 91 -4.90 -13.66 10.26
CA GLU A 91 -4.52 -15.07 10.47
C GLU A 91 -3.92 -15.28 11.87
N ARG A 92 -3.08 -14.37 12.34
CA ARG A 92 -2.49 -14.45 13.68
C ARG A 92 -3.52 -14.32 14.81
N LEU A 93 -4.64 -13.67 14.55
CA LEU A 93 -5.73 -13.40 15.49
C LEU A 93 -6.96 -14.27 15.22
N GLU A 94 -6.77 -15.39 14.50
CA GLU A 94 -7.83 -16.36 14.25
C GLU A 94 -8.47 -16.81 15.58
N GLY A 95 -9.81 -16.77 15.63
CA GLY A 95 -10.59 -17.08 16.82
C GLY A 95 -10.92 -15.90 17.74
N ASP A 96 -10.36 -14.70 17.49
CA ASP A 96 -10.73 -13.47 18.19
C ASP A 96 -11.11 -12.36 17.19
N PRO A 97 -12.34 -12.36 16.65
CA PRO A 97 -12.77 -11.41 15.63
C PRO A 97 -12.77 -9.96 16.14
N ARG A 98 -12.95 -9.75 17.46
CA ARG A 98 -12.87 -8.41 18.07
C ARG A 98 -11.44 -7.89 18.04
N ALA A 99 -10.47 -8.69 18.48
CA ALA A 99 -9.06 -8.32 18.40
C ALA A 99 -8.60 -8.13 16.95
N ALA A 100 -9.05 -9.00 16.04
CA ALA A 100 -8.75 -8.92 14.62
C ALA A 100 -9.28 -7.61 14.00
N LEU A 101 -10.51 -7.21 14.27
CA LEU A 101 -11.09 -5.94 13.80
C LEU A 101 -10.29 -4.73 14.31
N LEU A 102 -9.91 -4.76 15.58
CA LEU A 102 -9.10 -3.71 16.20
C LEU A 102 -7.68 -3.65 15.62
N SER A 103 -7.10 -4.80 15.27
CA SER A 103 -5.76 -4.88 14.67
C SER A 103 -5.65 -4.16 13.32
N VAL A 104 -6.75 -4.14 12.54
CA VAL A 104 -6.79 -3.37 11.29
C VAL A 104 -6.64 -1.87 11.58
N VAL A 105 -7.31 -1.38 12.62
CA VAL A 105 -7.18 0.01 13.07
C VAL A 105 -5.79 0.27 13.64
N ASP A 106 -5.20 -0.69 14.36
CA ASP A 106 -3.81 -0.59 14.87
C ASP A 106 -2.77 -0.50 13.74
N ILE A 107 -3.00 -1.17 12.60
CA ILE A 107 -2.15 -1.02 11.41
C ILE A 107 -2.20 0.43 10.92
N VAL A 108 -3.39 1.00 10.79
CA VAL A 108 -3.58 2.38 10.33
C VAL A 108 -3.00 3.37 11.33
N GLU A 109 -3.24 3.19 12.63
CA GLU A 109 -2.72 4.07 13.67
C GLU A 109 -1.19 4.16 13.65
N ARG A 110 -0.50 3.03 13.46
CA ARG A 110 0.97 3.02 13.29
C ARG A 110 1.44 3.79 12.06
N ASP A 111 0.69 3.73 10.97
CA ASP A 111 1.06 4.41 9.73
C ASP A 111 0.82 5.92 9.82
N VAL A 112 -0.32 6.35 10.38
CA VAL A 112 -0.71 7.78 10.48
C VAL A 112 0.09 8.55 11.54
N THR A 113 0.67 7.86 12.52
CA THR A 113 1.55 8.45 13.55
C THR A 113 3.01 8.50 13.16
N ARG A 114 3.38 7.99 11.98
CA ARG A 114 4.74 8.06 11.46
C ARG A 114 5.07 9.50 11.03
N ALA A 115 6.26 9.97 11.40
CA ALA A 115 6.78 11.24 10.92
C ALA A 115 6.82 11.28 9.37
N GLY A 116 6.27 12.35 8.79
CA GLY A 116 6.20 12.51 7.34
C GLY A 116 5.12 11.68 6.65
N PHE A 117 4.16 11.12 7.39
CA PHE A 117 2.95 10.53 6.81
C PHE A 117 2.16 11.59 6.03
N ARG A 118 1.68 11.24 4.83
CA ARG A 118 1.03 12.18 3.88
C ARG A 118 -0.41 11.82 3.55
N GLY A 119 -1.00 10.88 4.27
CA GLY A 119 -2.31 10.32 3.94
C GLY A 119 -2.23 8.99 3.19
N CYS A 120 -3.43 8.47 2.90
CA CYS A 120 -3.62 7.21 2.19
C CYS A 120 -3.12 7.35 0.72
N PRO A 121 -2.17 6.51 0.25
CA PRO A 121 -1.67 6.60 -1.12
C PRO A 121 -2.77 6.36 -2.16
N PHE A 122 -3.76 5.51 -1.86
CA PHE A 122 -4.88 5.24 -2.76
C PHE A 122 -5.76 6.48 -2.95
N THR A 123 -6.11 7.17 -1.87
CA THR A 123 -6.91 8.40 -1.91
C THR A 123 -6.14 9.54 -2.59
N ASN A 124 -4.89 9.75 -2.17
CA ASN A 124 -4.06 10.82 -2.70
C ASN A 124 -3.88 10.68 -4.21
N VAL A 125 -3.45 9.52 -4.68
CA VAL A 125 -3.17 9.31 -6.11
C VAL A 125 -4.46 9.29 -6.93
N SER A 126 -5.52 8.62 -6.48
CA SER A 126 -6.78 8.57 -7.25
C SER A 126 -7.43 9.95 -7.38
N SER A 127 -7.30 10.82 -6.39
CA SER A 127 -7.82 12.20 -6.43
C SER A 127 -7.16 13.09 -7.50
N GLU A 128 -6.01 12.68 -8.03
CA GLU A 128 -5.33 13.41 -9.11
C GLU A 128 -5.94 13.14 -10.50
N TYR A 129 -6.91 12.23 -10.62
CA TYR A 129 -7.48 11.81 -11.90
C TYR A 129 -9.00 11.96 -11.92
N ASP A 130 -9.53 12.74 -12.86
CA ASP A 130 -10.96 13.01 -12.95
C ASP A 130 -11.75 11.81 -13.50
N ASP A 131 -11.22 11.16 -14.55
CA ASP A 131 -11.86 10.06 -15.26
C ASP A 131 -12.11 8.85 -14.33
N PRO A 132 -13.38 8.48 -14.06
CA PRO A 132 -13.74 7.31 -13.25
C PRO A 132 -13.14 5.99 -13.73
N GLU A 133 -12.92 5.85 -15.04
CA GLU A 133 -12.37 4.64 -15.65
C GLU A 133 -10.84 4.60 -15.63
N HIS A 134 -10.20 5.65 -15.09
CA HIS A 134 -8.75 5.69 -14.98
C HIS A 134 -8.22 4.54 -14.11
N PRO A 135 -7.18 3.79 -14.53
CA PRO A 135 -6.69 2.61 -13.78
C PRO A 135 -6.33 2.87 -12.32
N ALA A 136 -5.87 4.08 -12.00
CA ALA A 136 -5.58 4.46 -10.61
C ALA A 136 -6.85 4.58 -9.74
N ARG A 137 -7.98 5.03 -10.32
CA ARG A 137 -9.25 5.10 -9.62
C ARG A 137 -9.83 3.72 -9.38
N SER A 138 -9.81 2.85 -10.39
CA SER A 138 -10.23 1.45 -10.25
C SER A 138 -9.42 0.74 -9.17
N ALA A 139 -8.08 0.80 -9.24
CA ALA A 139 -7.22 0.14 -8.25
C ALA A 139 -7.41 0.68 -6.81
N ALA A 140 -7.67 1.97 -6.65
CA ALA A 140 -7.97 2.57 -5.34
C ALA A 140 -9.34 2.11 -4.81
N ALA A 141 -10.36 2.05 -5.67
CA ALA A 141 -11.69 1.56 -5.31
C ALA A 141 -11.64 0.08 -4.91
N ASP A 142 -10.96 -0.76 -5.71
CA ASP A 142 -10.78 -2.19 -5.43
C ASP A 142 -10.15 -2.40 -4.05
N TYR A 143 -9.09 -1.66 -3.72
CA TYR A 143 -8.48 -1.71 -2.38
C TYR A 143 -9.49 -1.38 -1.26
N LYS A 144 -10.31 -0.33 -1.44
CA LYS A 144 -11.30 0.09 -0.45
C LYS A 144 -12.40 -0.95 -0.28
N PHE A 145 -12.90 -1.52 -1.37
CA PHE A 145 -13.88 -2.61 -1.31
C PHE A 145 -13.32 -3.86 -0.63
N GLU A 146 -12.10 -4.26 -0.97
CA GLU A 146 -11.44 -5.42 -0.38
C GLU A 146 -11.15 -5.23 1.13
N LEU A 147 -10.77 -4.02 1.54
CA LEU A 147 -10.62 -3.67 2.94
C LEU A 147 -11.98 -3.72 3.66
N HIS A 148 -13.01 -3.13 3.07
CA HIS A 148 -14.35 -3.09 3.65
C HIS A 148 -14.94 -4.49 3.82
N ALA A 149 -14.81 -5.35 2.81
CA ALA A 149 -15.29 -6.73 2.88
C ALA A 149 -14.60 -7.54 4.00
N ARG A 150 -13.34 -7.27 4.32
CA ARG A 150 -12.65 -7.86 5.48
C ARG A 150 -13.27 -7.38 6.79
N LEU A 151 -13.53 -6.08 6.90
CA LEU A 151 -14.18 -5.49 8.07
C LEU A 151 -15.58 -6.05 8.28
N GLU A 152 -16.37 -6.20 7.22
CA GLU A 152 -17.72 -6.79 7.28
C GLU A 152 -17.69 -8.22 7.81
N ARG A 153 -16.80 -9.07 7.26
CA ARG A 153 -16.65 -10.46 7.72
C ARG A 153 -16.27 -10.56 9.20
N LEU A 154 -15.43 -9.65 9.69
CA LEU A 154 -15.04 -9.61 11.10
C LEU A 154 -16.16 -9.07 11.98
N ALA A 155 -16.78 -7.97 11.56
CA ALA A 155 -17.86 -7.32 12.30
C ALA A 155 -19.08 -8.22 12.43
N ASP A 156 -19.44 -9.00 11.41
CA ASP A 156 -20.55 -9.96 11.48
C ASP A 156 -20.27 -11.10 12.47
N GLN A 157 -19.00 -11.48 12.68
CA GLN A 157 -18.64 -12.44 13.74
C GLN A 157 -18.73 -11.83 15.14
N VAL A 158 -18.55 -10.52 15.28
CA VAL A 158 -18.65 -9.80 16.57
C VAL A 158 -20.12 -9.51 16.92
N VAL A 159 -20.90 -9.01 15.96
CA VAL A 159 -22.30 -8.63 16.13
C VAL A 159 -23.18 -9.14 14.96
N PRO A 160 -23.47 -10.46 14.90
CA PRO A 160 -24.28 -11.06 13.85
C PRO A 160 -25.58 -10.29 13.57
N GLY A 161 -25.83 -9.99 12.29
CA GLY A 161 -27.01 -9.28 11.81
C GLY A 161 -26.94 -7.76 11.86
N THR A 162 -25.93 -7.18 12.53
CA THR A 162 -25.66 -5.73 12.54
C THR A 162 -24.21 -5.40 12.18
N GLY A 163 -23.43 -6.39 11.73
CA GLY A 163 -22.01 -6.24 11.39
C GLY A 163 -21.73 -5.24 10.27
N GLU A 164 -22.64 -5.09 9.31
CA GLU A 164 -22.51 -4.15 8.19
C GLU A 164 -22.36 -2.69 8.69
N ASP A 165 -23.22 -2.26 9.63
CA ASP A 165 -23.17 -0.90 10.19
C ASP A 165 -21.87 -0.67 10.98
N LEU A 166 -21.45 -1.64 11.80
CA LEU A 166 -20.19 -1.55 12.52
C LEU A 166 -18.98 -1.47 11.56
N ALA A 167 -18.97 -2.30 10.51
CA ALA A 167 -17.90 -2.29 9.51
C ALA A 167 -17.83 -0.96 8.74
N ALA A 168 -18.98 -0.38 8.39
CA ALA A 168 -19.06 0.93 7.74
C ALA A 168 -18.51 2.04 8.64
N GLN A 169 -18.90 2.06 9.91
CA GLN A 169 -18.39 3.04 10.87
C GLN A 169 -16.88 2.93 11.09
N ILE A 170 -16.35 1.70 11.18
CA ILE A 170 -14.91 1.47 11.30
C ILE A 170 -14.16 1.88 10.03
N HIS A 171 -14.72 1.62 8.84
CA HIS A 171 -14.13 2.10 7.60
C HIS A 171 -14.05 3.63 7.56
N LEU A 172 -15.12 4.32 7.97
CA LEU A 172 -15.13 5.78 8.06
C LEU A 172 -14.08 6.31 9.05
N ILE A 173 -13.85 5.62 10.17
CA ILE A 173 -12.75 5.94 11.09
C ILE A 173 -11.40 5.81 10.38
N ILE A 174 -11.15 4.71 9.68
CA ILE A 174 -9.90 4.48 8.95
C ILE A 174 -9.65 5.57 7.91
N ASP A 175 -10.66 5.96 7.15
CA ASP A 175 -10.55 7.07 6.19
C ASP A 175 -10.27 8.41 6.86
N GLY A 176 -10.98 8.69 7.96
CA GLY A 176 -10.76 9.88 8.78
C GLY A 176 -9.35 9.93 9.38
N MET A 177 -8.83 8.80 9.86
CA MET A 177 -7.47 8.68 10.40
C MET A 177 -6.43 8.99 9.33
N HIS A 178 -6.56 8.40 8.14
CA HIS A 178 -5.63 8.65 7.04
C HIS A 178 -5.63 10.13 6.62
N LEU A 179 -6.81 10.75 6.48
CA LEU A 179 -6.89 12.15 6.09
C LEU A 179 -6.35 13.07 7.20
N SER A 180 -6.78 12.83 8.43
CA SER A 180 -6.38 13.63 9.60
C SER A 180 -4.88 13.55 9.85
N GLY A 181 -4.31 12.34 9.85
CA GLY A 181 -2.87 12.16 10.07
C GLY A 181 -2.02 12.82 8.98
N GLY A 182 -2.48 12.81 7.73
CA GLY A 182 -1.77 13.45 6.62
C GLY A 182 -1.76 14.98 6.67
N LEU A 183 -2.76 15.60 7.31
CA LEU A 183 -2.94 17.06 7.34
C LEU A 183 -2.59 17.70 8.68
N LEU A 184 -2.89 17.02 9.78
CA LEU A 184 -2.74 17.52 11.15
C LEU A 184 -1.51 16.94 11.86
N GLY A 185 -0.83 15.98 11.23
CA GLY A 185 0.41 15.39 11.72
C GLY A 185 0.20 14.29 12.77
N PRO A 186 1.32 13.73 13.29
CA PRO A 186 1.30 12.52 14.11
C PRO A 186 0.71 12.72 15.51
N ASP A 187 0.72 13.96 16.03
CA ASP A 187 0.09 14.32 17.31
C ASP A 187 -1.37 14.81 17.13
N GLY A 188 -1.88 14.74 15.90
CA GLY A 188 -3.24 15.16 15.55
C GLY A 188 -4.32 14.15 15.98
N PRO A 189 -5.59 14.42 15.64
CA PRO A 189 -6.73 13.61 16.06
C PRO A 189 -6.67 12.11 15.69
N ALA A 190 -5.87 11.74 14.69
CA ALA A 190 -5.74 10.36 14.23
C ALA A 190 -5.29 9.38 15.33
N VAL A 191 -4.57 9.84 16.37
CA VAL A 191 -4.15 9.04 17.54
C VAL A 191 -5.31 8.54 18.41
N HIS A 192 -6.53 9.01 18.15
CA HIS A 192 -7.72 8.57 18.87
C HIS A 192 -8.52 7.51 18.13
N GLY A 193 -8.14 7.16 16.89
CA GLY A 193 -8.89 6.25 16.04
C GLY A 193 -9.06 4.87 16.66
N ARG A 194 -8.00 4.31 17.25
CA ARG A 194 -8.05 2.99 17.87
C ARG A 194 -9.01 2.92 19.07
N ARG A 195 -9.00 3.95 19.91
CA ARG A 195 -9.91 4.09 21.07
C ARG A 195 -11.36 4.31 20.62
N LEU A 196 -11.56 5.07 19.55
CA LEU A 196 -12.90 5.30 19.01
C LEU A 196 -13.51 4.01 18.45
N ALA A 197 -12.73 3.21 17.71
CA ALA A 197 -13.16 1.91 17.22
C ALA A 197 -13.53 0.96 18.38
N GLU A 198 -12.72 0.95 19.44
CA GLU A 198 -12.99 0.21 20.68
C GLU A 198 -14.38 0.53 21.26
N ARG A 199 -14.70 1.82 21.40
CA ARG A 199 -15.99 2.29 21.94
C ARG A 199 -17.16 1.90 21.04
N LEU A 200 -16.99 1.95 19.72
CA LEU A 200 -18.04 1.55 18.78
C LEU A 200 -18.32 0.04 18.86
N ILE A 201 -17.28 -0.78 18.96
CA ILE A 201 -17.43 -2.22 19.13
C ILE A 201 -18.17 -2.51 20.44
N GLU A 202 -17.78 -1.85 21.54
CA GLU A 202 -18.46 -2.01 22.83
C GLU A 202 -19.93 -1.62 22.78
N ALA A 203 -20.25 -0.49 22.15
CA ALA A 203 -21.62 -0.03 21.97
C ALA A 203 -22.44 -1.00 21.11
N ALA A 204 -21.87 -1.50 20.01
CA ALA A 204 -22.54 -2.45 19.12
C ALA A 204 -22.83 -3.78 19.83
N VAL A 205 -21.87 -4.29 20.61
CA VAL A 205 -22.05 -5.52 21.40
C VAL A 205 -23.12 -5.34 22.49
N ALA A 206 -23.15 -4.18 23.14
CA ALA A 206 -24.13 -3.89 24.19
C ALA A 206 -25.55 -3.65 23.66
N ALA A 207 -25.71 -3.33 22.38
CA ALA A 207 -27.00 -3.08 21.74
C ALA A 207 -27.71 -4.35 21.22
N ARG A 208 -27.04 -5.52 21.27
CA ARG A 208 -27.66 -6.84 20.98
C ARG A 208 -28.47 -7.35 22.16
#